data_AF-A0A482W327-F1
#
_entry.id   AF-A0A482W327-F1
#
_cell.length_a   1.000
_cell.length_b   1.000
_cell.length_c   1.000
_cell.angle_alpha   90.00
_cell.angle_beta   90.00
_cell.angle_gamma   90.00
#
_symmetry.space_group_name_H-M   'P 1'
#
loop_
_entity.id
_entity.type
_entity.pdbx_description
1 polymer ?
#
loop_
_entity_poly.entity_id
_entity_poly.type
_entity_poly.pdbx_seq_one_letter_code
_entity_poly.pdbx_strand_id
1 'polypeptide(L)' 'AIFASCIPEIIDLIGTRPKYGGTLKNERGRRHIVVCGHITYESVSHFLKDFLHEDREDVDVEVVFLH' A
#
# COMPACT_ATOMS: atom_id res chain seq x y z
N ALA A 1 9.16 1.17 40.80
CA ALA A 1 8.17 0.81 39.76
C ALA A 1 8.19 1.86 38.65
N ILE A 2 9.13 1.76 37.71
CA ILE A 2 9.27 2.69 36.56
C ILE A 2 9.35 1.88 35.25
N PHE A 3 10.01 0.71 35.29
CA PHE A 3 10.08 -0.24 34.18
C PHE A 3 8.70 -0.69 33.66
N ALA A 4 7.72 -0.87 34.56
CA ALA A 4 6.37 -1.34 34.19
C ALA A 4 5.46 -0.25 33.59
N SER A 5 5.77 1.04 33.78
CA SER A 5 4.97 2.15 33.25
C SER A 5 5.59 2.79 32.01
N CYS A 6 6.90 3.08 32.03
CA CYS A 6 7.52 3.91 30.99
C CYS A 6 7.98 3.11 29.75
N ILE A 7 8.30 1.83 29.90
CA ILE A 7 8.81 1.02 28.78
C ILE A 7 7.72 0.67 27.77
N PRO A 8 6.51 0.24 28.17
CA PRO A 8 5.41 0.02 27.24
C PRO A 8 5.10 1.27 26.39
N GLU A 9 5.08 2.45 27.02
CA GLU A 9 4.81 3.73 26.35
C GLU A 9 5.87 4.08 25.28
N ILE A 10 7.15 3.83 25.58
CA ILE A 10 8.26 4.07 24.63
C ILE A 10 8.22 3.05 23.48
N ILE A 11 7.89 1.78 23.77
CA ILE A 11 7.77 0.72 22.76
C ILE A 11 6.61 1.03 21.81
N ASP A 12 5.47 1.47 22.32
CA ASP A 12 4.33 1.86 21.49
C ASP A 12 4.67 3.09 20.63
N LEU A 13 5.37 4.09 21.18
CA LEU A 13 5.78 5.28 20.44
C LEU A 13 6.76 4.96 19.29
N ILE A 14 7.69 4.01 19.50
CA ILE A 14 8.68 3.63 18.48
C ILE A 14 8.10 2.58 17.52
N GLY A 15 7.22 1.70 18.01
CA GLY A 15 6.68 0.54 17.29
C GLY A 15 5.52 0.85 16.35
N THR A 16 4.81 1.97 16.54
CA THR A 16 3.59 2.31 15.77
C THR A 16 3.83 3.15 14.51
N ARG A 17 5.02 3.07 13.90
CA ARG A 17 5.26 3.77 12.63
C ARG A 17 4.36 3.20 11.52
N PRO A 18 3.57 4.04 10.82
CA PRO A 18 2.72 3.56 9.75
C PRO A 18 3.59 3.01 8.62
N LYS A 19 3.52 1.68 8.41
CA LYS A 19 4.30 0.99 7.36
C LYS A 19 3.90 1.44 5.96
N TYR A 20 2.61 1.72 5.78
CA TYR A 20 2.01 2.16 4.53
C TYR A 20 1.36 3.52 4.79
N GLY A 21 2.06 4.59 4.41
CA GLY A 21 1.65 5.97 4.61
C GLY A 21 2.46 6.90 3.71
N GLY A 22 2.25 8.20 3.85
CA GLY A 22 2.87 9.20 2.95
C GLY A 22 2.08 9.39 1.66
N THR A 23 2.71 10.01 0.66
CA THR A 23 2.08 10.38 -0.61
C THR A 23 2.80 9.72 -1.79
N LEU A 24 2.04 9.28 -2.79
CA LEU A 24 2.60 8.82 -4.06
C LEU A 24 3.41 9.96 -4.71
N LYS A 25 4.64 9.67 -5.13
CA LYS A 25 5.45 10.62 -5.90
C LYS A 25 4.99 10.58 -7.35
N ASN A 26 4.49 11.70 -7.85
CA ASN A 26 4.07 11.81 -9.24
C ASN A 26 5.31 11.93 -10.15
N GLU A 27 5.75 10.82 -10.74
CA GLU A 27 6.81 10.81 -11.73
C GLU A 27 6.28 11.26 -13.10
N ARG A 28 6.94 12.24 -13.71
CA ARG A 28 6.51 12.82 -14.98
C ARG A 28 6.57 11.75 -16.07
N GLY A 29 5.41 11.35 -16.58
CA GLY A 29 5.26 10.34 -17.63
C GLY A 29 4.61 9.04 -17.18
N ARG A 30 4.57 8.74 -15.88
CA ARG A 30 3.88 7.56 -15.36
C ARG A 30 2.42 7.86 -15.05
N ARG A 31 1.53 7.15 -15.73
CA ARG A 31 0.10 7.15 -15.41
C ARG A 31 -0.13 6.22 -14.22
N HIS A 32 -1.06 6.56 -13.34
CA HIS A 32 -1.46 5.67 -12.26
C HIS A 32 -2.98 5.63 -12.12
N ILE A 33 -3.49 4.50 -11.63
CA ILE A 33 -4.89 4.33 -11.22
C ILE A 33 -4.95 4.03 -9.73
N VAL A 34 -6.02 4.50 -9.09
CA VAL A 34 -6.28 4.25 -7.67
C VAL A 34 -7.36 3.19 -7.53
N VAL A 35 -7.06 2.11 -6.82
CA VAL A 35 -8.00 1.01 -6.53
C VAL A 35 -8.38 1.05 -5.05
N CYS A 36 -9.66 1.27 -4.77
CA CYS A 36 -10.22 1.36 -3.43
C CYS A 36 -11.34 0.32 -3.23
N GLY A 37 -11.82 0.17 -2.00
CA GLY A 37 -12.97 -0.67 -1.67
C GLY A 37 -12.58 -1.97 -0.98
N HIS A 38 -13.19 -3.09 -1.38
CA HIS A 38 -12.92 -4.39 -0.75
C HIS A 38 -11.59 -4.99 -1.23
N ILE A 39 -10.50 -4.54 -0.61
CA ILE A 39 -9.13 -4.98 -0.92
C ILE A 39 -8.81 -6.21 -0.06
N THR A 40 -8.84 -7.38 -0.70
CA THR A 40 -8.43 -8.65 -0.10
C THR A 40 -7.48 -9.38 -1.04
N TYR A 41 -6.79 -10.39 -0.52
CA TYR A 41 -5.88 -11.20 -1.34
C TYR A 41 -6.58 -11.76 -2.58
N GLU A 42 -7.80 -12.26 -2.44
CA GLU A 42 -8.57 -12.85 -3.52
C GLU A 42 -8.99 -11.81 -4.58
N SER A 43 -9.57 -10.68 -4.16
CA SER A 43 -10.01 -9.64 -5.09
C SER A 43 -8.85 -9.03 -5.87
N VAL A 44 -7.74 -8.74 -5.19
CA VAL A 44 -6.53 -8.16 -5.81
C VAL A 44 -5.84 -9.17 -6.74
N SER A 45 -5.78 -10.45 -6.37
CA SER A 45 -5.16 -11.49 -7.19
C SER A 45 -5.86 -11.66 -8.54
N HIS A 46 -7.19 -11.64 -8.56
CA HIS A 46 -7.94 -11.67 -9.82
C HIS A 46 -7.73 -10.40 -10.63
N PHE A 47 -7.83 -9.23 -9.99
CA PHE A 47 -7.61 -7.95 -10.65
C PHE A 47 -6.24 -7.86 -11.35
N LEU A 48 -5.15 -8.20 -10.65
CA LEU A 48 -3.79 -8.08 -11.21
C LEU A 48 -3.54 -9.05 -12.36
N LYS A 49 -4.14 -10.26 -12.33
CA LYS A 49 -4.02 -11.23 -13.44
C LYS A 49 -4.62 -10.70 -14.73
N ASP A 50 -5.80 -10.08 -14.65
CA ASP A 50 -6.50 -9.54 -15.82
C ASP A 50 -5.92 -8.20 -16.29
N PHE A 51 -5.43 -7.40 -15.34
CA PHE A 51 -4.92 -6.06 -15.59
C PHE A 51 -3.48 -6.06 -16.13
N LEU A 52 -2.58 -6.89 -15.57
CA LEU A 52 -1.16 -6.99 -15.96
C LEU A 52 -0.90 -8.16 -16.92
N HIS A 53 -1.91 -8.58 -17.69
CA HIS A 53 -1.80 -9.69 -18.61
C HIS A 53 -0.79 -9.40 -19.73
N GLU A 54 0.09 -10.36 -20.05
CA GLU A 54 1.21 -10.19 -21.01
C GLU A 54 0.74 -9.85 -22.43
N ASP A 55 -0.45 -10.30 -22.81
CA ASP A 55 -1.07 -9.97 -24.11
C ASP A 55 -1.53 -8.50 -24.22
N ARG A 56 -1.40 -7.69 -23.16
CA ARG A 56 -1.70 -6.25 -23.22
C ARG A 56 -0.45 -5.46 -23.61
N GLU A 57 -0.49 -4.90 -24.81
CA GLU A 57 0.64 -4.17 -25.41
C GLU A 57 0.98 -2.82 -24.74
N ASP A 58 0.22 -2.34 -23.73
CA ASP A 58 0.47 -1.03 -23.13
C ASP A 58 -0.04 -0.92 -21.66
N VAL A 59 0.70 -1.51 -20.72
CA VAL A 59 0.42 -1.44 -19.27
C VAL A 59 1.46 -0.59 -18.52
N ASP A 60 1.89 0.53 -19.11
CA ASP A 60 2.65 1.57 -18.38
C ASP A 60 1.71 2.41 -17.49
N VAL A 61 1.00 1.72 -16.60
CA VAL A 61 0.08 2.29 -15.62
C VAL A 61 0.34 1.65 -14.27
N GLU A 62 0.73 2.47 -13.29
CA GLU A 62 0.96 2.04 -11.92
C GLU A 62 -0.38 1.89 -11.18
N VAL A 63 -0.53 0.80 -10.43
CA VAL A 63 -1.74 0.55 -9.63
C VAL A 63 -1.47 0.90 -8.17
N VAL A 64 -2.24 1.85 -7.63
CA VAL A 64 -2.11 2.32 -6.25
C VAL A 64 -3.33 1.89 -5.46
N PHE A 65 -3.13 1.02 -4.47
CA PHE A 65 -4.20 0.54 -3.60
C PHE A 65 -4.38 1.47 -2.39
N LEU A 66 -5.63 1.81 -2.09
CA LEU A 66 -6.00 2.63 -0.94
C LEU A 66 -7.07 1.89 -0.12
N HIS A 67 -6.66 1.38 1.04
CA HIS A 67 -7.47 0.61 1.99
C HIS A 67 -7.99 1.49 3.12
#